data_AF-H2J5C5-F1
#
_entry.id   AF-H2J5C5-F1
#
_cell.length_a   1.000
_cell.length_b   1.000
_cell.length_c   1.000
_cell.angle_alpha   90.00
_cell.angle_beta   90.00
_cell.angle_gamma   90.00
#
_symmetry.space_group_name_H-M   'P 1'
#
loop_
_entity.id
_entity.type
_entity.pdbx_description
1 polymer ?
#
loop_
_entity_poly.entity_id
_entity_poly.type
_entity_poly.pdbx_seq_one_letter_code
_entity_poly.pdbx_strand_id
1 'polypeptide(L)'
;MIKKEHIIFLLTYIGALYIFISFIFEYFQNNPEMKKNIVDLAQNIDINILYLDKIIIVISFIIFFFSFVIEIWLNKLFFDFFYLKIKELKLAIGILISNIFSILIGIFLLKIKIKFYILLVFTNFIGILIMIILFSDELKNKKLYYGIFFGIVYSINFVIHYFGK
;
A
#
# COMPACT_ATOMS: atom_id res chain seq x y z
N MET A 1 13.20 25.11 -11.33
CA MET A 1 11.88 25.76 -11.15
C MET A 1 10.88 24.72 -10.66
N ILE A 2 10.23 24.93 -9.52
CA ILE A 2 9.23 23.99 -8.97
C ILE A 2 7.95 24.09 -9.82
N LYS A 3 7.50 22.97 -10.37
CA LYS A 3 6.25 22.89 -11.14
C LYS A 3 5.07 22.59 -10.20
N LYS A 4 3.86 23.01 -10.60
CA LYS A 4 2.60 22.72 -9.88
C LYS A 4 2.46 21.23 -9.53
N GLU A 5 2.85 20.35 -10.44
CA GLU A 5 2.74 18.90 -10.29
C GLU A 5 3.63 18.35 -9.17
N HIS A 6 4.78 18.99 -8.88
CA HIS A 6 5.65 18.60 -7.76
C HIS A 6 5.03 18.92 -6.40
N ILE A 7 4.31 20.05 -6.31
CA ILE A 7 3.58 20.44 -5.10
C ILE A 7 2.41 19.49 -4.87
N ILE A 8 1.68 19.13 -5.93
CA ILE A 8 0.60 18.13 -5.86
C ILE A 8 1.16 16.80 -5.38
N PHE A 9 2.25 16.32 -5.97
CA PHE A 9 2.92 15.09 -5.53
C PHE A 9 3.28 15.12 -4.04
N LEU A 10 3.90 16.21 -3.57
CA LEU A 10 4.27 16.35 -2.17
C LEU A 10 3.04 16.26 -1.24
N LEU A 11 1.97 16.97 -1.57
CA LEU A 11 0.72 16.95 -0.80
C LEU A 11 0.07 15.56 -0.82
N THR A 12 0.03 14.91 -1.98
CA THR A 12 -0.51 13.54 -2.11
C THR A 12 0.32 12.54 -1.32
N TYR A 13 1.65 12.67 -1.32
CA TYR A 13 2.54 11.80 -0.57
C TYR A 13 2.37 11.96 0.94
N ILE A 14 2.33 13.20 1.44
CA ILE A 14 2.07 13.49 2.86
C ILE A 14 0.69 12.97 3.27
N GLY A 15 -0.33 13.17 2.44
CA GLY A 15 -1.68 12.65 2.69
C GLY A 15 -1.72 11.12 2.74
N ALA A 16 -1.06 10.44 1.82
CA ALA A 16 -0.96 8.98 1.80
C ALA A 16 -0.28 8.43 3.05
N LEU A 17 0.81 9.07 3.48
CA LEU A 17 1.53 8.73 4.71
C LEU A 17 0.65 8.86 5.95
N TYR A 18 -0.06 9.98 6.07
CA TYR A 18 -0.95 10.21 7.21
C TYR A 18 -2.03 9.11 7.30
N ILE A 19 -2.70 8.83 6.19
CA ILE A 19 -3.76 7.80 6.12
C ILE A 19 -3.20 6.41 6.44
N PHE A 20 -2.02 6.07 5.93
CA PHE A 20 -1.35 4.81 6.23
C PHE A 20 -1.06 4.64 7.71
N ILE A 21 -0.48 5.66 8.36
CA ILE A 21 -0.19 5.63 9.80
C ILE A 21 -1.49 5.49 10.59
N SER A 22 -2.55 6.22 10.23
CA SER A 22 -3.87 6.07 10.87
C SER A 22 -4.42 4.65 10.75
N PHE A 23 -4.28 4.00 9.59
CA PHE A 23 -4.69 2.61 9.41
C PHE A 23 -3.90 1.64 10.29
N ILE A 24 -2.58 1.82 10.42
CA ILE A 24 -1.76 0.99 11.29
C ILE A 24 -2.22 1.11 12.75
N PHE A 25 -2.50 2.33 13.23
CA PHE A 25 -3.02 2.53 14.58
C PHE A 25 -4.40 1.89 14.78
N GLU A 26 -5.33 2.09 13.85
CA GLU A 26 -6.66 1.46 13.88
C GLU A 26 -6.55 -0.07 13.90
N TYR A 27 -5.61 -0.63 13.12
CA TYR A 27 -5.34 -2.06 13.12
C TYR A 27 -4.88 -2.57 14.49
N PHE A 28 -3.92 -1.89 15.13
CA PHE A 28 -3.45 -2.29 16.46
C PHE A 28 -4.49 -2.13 17.57
N GLN A 29 -5.37 -1.13 17.47
CA GLN A 29 -6.50 -0.98 18.40
C GLN A 29 -7.47 -2.15 18.30
N ASN A 30 -7.76 -2.60 17.08
CA ASN A 30 -8.66 -3.73 16.85
C ASN A 30 -7.99 -5.10 17.05
N ASN A 31 -6.66 -5.16 17.17
CA ASN A 31 -5.88 -6.40 17.34
C ASN A 31 -4.92 -6.31 18.54
N PRO A 32 -5.43 -6.31 19.79
CA PRO A 32 -4.62 -6.07 20.98
C PRO A 32 -3.57 -7.17 21.24
N GLU A 33 -3.81 -8.41 20.82
CA GLU A 33 -2.83 -9.51 20.94
C GLU A 33 -1.55 -9.24 20.14
N MET A 34 -1.69 -8.73 18.91
CA MET A 34 -0.55 -8.32 18.09
C MET A 34 0.23 -7.18 18.74
N LYS A 35 -0.47 -6.18 19.31
CA LYS A 35 0.17 -5.10 20.06
C LYS A 35 0.94 -5.65 21.27
N LYS A 36 0.35 -6.60 22.00
CA LYS A 36 1.00 -7.25 23.15
C LYS A 36 2.27 -7.99 22.75
N ASN A 37 2.23 -8.77 21.66
CA ASN A 37 3.41 -9.48 21.16
C ASN A 37 4.58 -8.54 20.85
N ILE A 38 4.31 -7.35 20.31
CA ILE A 38 5.35 -6.34 20.05
C ILE A 38 5.88 -5.76 21.36
N VAL A 39 5.01 -5.47 22.34
CA VAL A 39 5.42 -5.00 23.68
C VAL A 39 6.34 -6.02 24.35
N ASP A 40 5.96 -7.29 24.34
CA ASP A 40 6.73 -8.38 24.94
C ASP A 40 8.11 -8.52 24.25
N LEU A 41 8.16 -8.35 22.92
CA LEU A 41 9.42 -8.37 22.17
C LEU A 41 10.32 -7.17 22.49
N ALA A 42 9.73 -5.98 22.67
CA ALA A 42 10.47 -4.75 23.02
C ALA A 42 11.05 -4.81 24.44
N GLN A 43 10.32 -5.39 25.39
CA GLN A 43 10.81 -5.64 26.75
C GLN A 43 12.03 -6.55 26.76
N ASN A 44 12.06 -7.58 25.90
CA ASN A 44 13.22 -8.48 25.77
C ASN A 44 14.48 -7.81 25.21
N ILE A 45 14.35 -6.61 24.60
CA ILE A 45 15.46 -5.84 24.00
C ILE A 45 15.80 -4.61 24.86
N ASP A 46 15.19 -4.48 26.06
CA ASP A 46 15.38 -3.35 26.99
C ASP A 46 15.03 -1.98 26.38
N ILE A 47 14.08 -1.96 25.44
CA ILE A 47 13.59 -0.74 24.81
C ILE A 47 12.50 -0.12 25.70
N ASN A 48 12.66 1.14 26.06
CA ASN A 48 11.68 1.86 26.87
C ASN A 48 10.32 1.96 26.14
N ILE A 49 9.30 1.34 26.74
CA ILE A 49 7.93 1.20 26.21
C ILE A 49 7.25 2.55 25.92
N LEU A 50 7.67 3.64 26.59
CA LEU A 50 7.20 5.01 26.32
C LEU A 50 7.45 5.47 24.86
N TYR A 51 8.34 4.80 24.12
CA TYR A 51 8.65 5.12 22.73
C TYR A 51 8.01 4.17 21.71
N LEU A 52 7.20 3.20 22.15
CA LEU A 52 6.64 2.17 21.28
C LEU A 52 5.85 2.76 20.10
N ASP A 53 4.97 3.73 20.35
CA ASP A 53 4.18 4.37 19.28
C ASP A 53 5.09 5.08 18.27
N LYS A 54 6.20 5.67 18.72
CA LYS A 54 7.19 6.30 17.83
C LYS A 54 7.91 5.26 16.99
N ILE A 55 8.26 4.12 17.57
CA ILE A 55 8.90 2.99 16.85
C ILE A 55 7.95 2.44 15.79
N ILE A 56 6.68 2.19 16.15
CA ILE A 56 5.64 1.73 15.21
C ILE A 56 5.51 2.72 14.06
N ILE A 57 5.46 4.02 14.34
CA ILE A 57 5.41 5.06 13.32
C ILE A 57 6.63 4.98 12.39
N VAL A 58 7.86 4.91 12.93
CA VAL A 58 9.10 4.83 12.14
C VAL A 58 9.12 3.59 11.26
N ILE A 59 8.76 2.43 11.80
CA ILE A 59 8.68 1.17 11.03
C ILE A 59 7.62 1.29 9.94
N SER A 60 6.46 1.89 10.24
CA SER A 60 5.39 2.12 9.27
C SER A 60 5.86 3.02 8.13
N PHE A 61 6.60 4.10 8.42
CA PHE A 61 7.20 4.95 7.39
C PHE A 61 8.12 4.16 6.46
N ILE A 62 8.99 3.33 7.03
CA ILE A 62 9.93 2.52 6.26
C ILE A 62 9.18 1.54 5.35
N ILE A 63 8.19 0.83 5.90
CA ILE A 63 7.38 -0.13 5.14
C ILE A 63 6.63 0.59 4.00
N PHE A 64 5.98 1.72 4.28
CA PHE A 64 5.25 2.47 3.26
C PHE A 64 6.16 2.94 2.12
N PHE A 65 7.35 3.45 2.46
CA PHE A 65 8.32 3.88 1.47
C PHE A 65 8.79 2.74 0.57
N PHE A 66 9.13 1.58 1.15
CA PHE A 66 9.54 0.42 0.35
C PHE A 66 8.40 -0.11 -0.53
N SER A 67 7.18 -0.20 -0.01
CA SER A 67 6.01 -0.60 -0.81
C SER A 67 5.82 0.33 -2.01
N PHE A 68 5.92 1.65 -1.80
CA PHE A 68 5.81 2.63 -2.88
C PHE A 68 6.91 2.45 -3.95
N VAL A 69 8.16 2.21 -3.55
CA VAL A 69 9.28 1.97 -4.48
C VAL A 69 9.06 0.68 -5.29
N ILE A 70 8.62 -0.39 -4.63
CA ILE A 70 8.32 -1.68 -5.28
C ILE A 70 7.20 -1.51 -6.31
N GLU A 71 6.14 -0.78 -5.97
CA GLU A 71 5.03 -0.52 -6.88
C GLU A 71 5.46 0.31 -8.09
N ILE A 72 6.32 1.32 -7.92
CA ILE A 72 6.91 2.06 -9.05
C ILE A 72 7.64 1.08 -9.97
N TRP A 73 8.49 0.22 -9.40
CA TRP A 73 9.28 -0.73 -10.17
C TRP A 73 8.40 -1.74 -10.92
N LEU A 74 7.41 -2.34 -10.25
CA LEU A 74 6.47 -3.28 -10.87
C LEU A 74 5.65 -2.63 -11.99
N ASN A 75 5.18 -1.40 -11.77
CA ASN A 75 4.44 -0.68 -12.80
C ASN A 75 5.32 -0.37 -14.00
N LYS A 76 6.55 0.14 -13.78
CA LYS A 76 7.50 0.39 -14.88
C LYS A 76 7.74 -0.87 -15.69
N LEU A 77 7.98 -2.01 -15.02
CA LEU A 77 8.16 -3.30 -15.69
C LEU A 77 6.95 -3.65 -16.57
N PHE A 78 5.72 -3.43 -16.10
CA PHE A 78 4.52 -3.64 -16.91
C PHE A 78 4.45 -2.69 -18.12
N PHE A 79 4.65 -1.39 -17.91
CA PHE A 79 4.57 -0.39 -18.99
C PHE A 79 5.64 -0.66 -20.06
N ASP A 80 6.86 -0.99 -19.65
CA ASP A 80 7.96 -1.33 -20.54
C ASP A 80 7.68 -2.62 -21.33
N PHE A 81 7.17 -3.67 -20.66
CA PHE A 81 6.81 -4.94 -21.31
C PHE A 81 5.75 -4.76 -22.43
N PHE A 82 4.81 -3.83 -22.24
CA PHE A 82 3.78 -3.52 -23.23
C PHE A 82 4.11 -2.33 -24.15
N TYR A 83 5.35 -1.82 -24.11
CA TYR A 83 5.80 -0.66 -24.91
C TYR A 83 4.91 0.59 -24.73
N LEU A 84 4.38 0.79 -23.53
CA LEU A 84 3.50 1.89 -23.17
C LEU A 84 4.32 3.03 -22.57
N LYS A 85 4.06 4.26 -23.02
CA LYS A 85 4.71 5.46 -22.48
C LYS A 85 3.88 6.05 -21.35
N ILE A 86 4.54 6.31 -20.23
CA ILE A 86 3.94 7.02 -19.09
C ILE A 86 4.93 8.02 -18.49
N LYS A 87 4.44 9.18 -18.08
CA LYS A 87 5.25 10.15 -17.34
C LYS A 87 5.47 9.64 -15.92
N GLU A 88 6.73 9.59 -15.47
CA GLU A 88 7.08 9.08 -14.14
C GLU A 88 6.35 9.79 -13.01
N LEU A 89 6.20 11.11 -13.09
CA LEU A 89 5.46 11.87 -12.08
C LEU A 89 3.97 11.51 -12.05
N LYS A 90 3.36 11.27 -13.21
CA LYS A 90 1.95 10.81 -13.30
C LYS A 90 1.83 9.41 -12.67
N LEU A 91 2.79 8.53 -12.96
CA LEU A 91 2.84 7.19 -12.38
C LEU A 91 2.93 7.26 -10.85
N ALA A 92 3.88 8.02 -10.32
CA ALA A 92 4.10 8.18 -8.89
C ALA A 92 2.85 8.72 -8.17
N ILE A 93 2.21 9.77 -8.71
CA ILE A 93 0.96 10.32 -8.16
C ILE A 93 -0.16 9.28 -8.21
N GLY A 94 -0.31 8.55 -9.33
CA GLY A 94 -1.38 7.55 -9.46
C GLY A 94 -1.22 6.38 -8.49
N ILE A 95 0.02 5.93 -8.26
CA ILE A 95 0.33 4.90 -7.25
C ILE A 95 -0.08 5.41 -5.86
N LEU A 96 0.28 6.63 -5.48
CA LEU A 96 -0.09 7.18 -4.17
C LEU A 96 -1.61 7.29 -4.01
N ILE A 97 -2.32 7.73 -5.05
CA ILE A 97 -3.79 7.78 -5.03
C ILE A 97 -4.37 6.38 -4.85
N SER A 98 -3.89 5.39 -5.62
CA SER A 98 -4.33 3.99 -5.48
C SER A 98 -4.12 3.44 -4.07
N ASN A 99 -2.97 3.74 -3.45
CA ASN A 99 -2.68 3.33 -2.08
C ASN A 99 -3.60 4.00 -1.08
N ILE A 100 -3.85 5.31 -1.22
CA ILE A 100 -4.80 6.05 -0.37
C ILE A 100 -6.16 5.35 -0.35
N PHE A 101 -6.73 5.08 -1.52
CA PHE A 101 -8.05 4.45 -1.58
C PHE A 101 -8.06 3.01 -1.07
N SER A 102 -7.00 2.24 -1.33
CA SER A 102 -6.83 0.87 -0.81
C SER A 102 -6.75 0.86 0.72
N ILE A 103 -6.08 1.84 1.31
CA ILE A 103 -6.00 1.98 2.77
C ILE A 103 -7.35 2.44 3.33
N LEU A 104 -8.00 3.43 2.71
CA LEU A 104 -9.30 3.95 3.16
C LEU A 104 -10.37 2.85 3.20
N ILE A 105 -10.44 2.00 2.17
CA ILE A 105 -11.37 0.87 2.21
C ILE A 105 -10.93 -0.17 3.25
N GLY A 106 -9.63 -0.34 3.46
CA GLY A 106 -9.09 -1.14 4.56
C GLY A 106 -9.62 -0.67 5.92
N ILE A 107 -9.46 0.63 6.24
CA ILE A 107 -9.96 1.26 7.47
C ILE A 107 -11.48 1.04 7.59
N PHE A 108 -12.23 1.27 6.51
CA PHE A 108 -13.68 1.10 6.52
C PHE A 108 -14.10 -0.33 6.86
N LEU A 109 -13.42 -1.31 6.26
CA LEU A 109 -13.74 -2.72 6.41
C LEU A 109 -13.19 -3.35 7.71
N LEU A 110 -12.21 -2.72 8.39
CA LEU A 110 -11.77 -3.16 9.73
C LEU A 110 -12.90 -3.18 10.76
N LYS A 111 -13.92 -2.34 10.57
CA LYS A 111 -15.12 -2.31 11.43
C LYS A 111 -16.05 -3.49 11.21
N ILE A 112 -15.81 -4.28 10.17
CA ILE A 112 -16.58 -5.47 9.83
C ILE A 112 -15.76 -6.69 10.23
N LYS A 113 -16.40 -7.72 10.80
CA LYS A 113 -15.74 -8.99 11.19
C LYS A 113 -15.36 -9.85 9.97
N ILE A 114 -14.47 -9.33 9.13
CA ILE A 114 -13.92 -10.02 7.97
C ILE A 114 -12.56 -10.58 8.35
N LYS A 115 -12.24 -11.77 7.85
CA LYS A 115 -10.90 -12.35 8.04
C LYS A 115 -9.84 -11.46 7.36
N PHE A 116 -8.73 -11.22 8.05
CA PHE A 116 -7.66 -10.31 7.60
C PHE A 116 -7.16 -10.58 6.16
N TYR A 117 -7.06 -11.84 5.76
CA TYR A 117 -6.62 -12.17 4.40
C TYR A 117 -7.63 -11.75 3.33
N ILE A 118 -8.94 -11.81 3.61
CA ILE A 118 -9.99 -11.35 2.68
C ILE A 118 -9.90 -9.83 2.55
N LEU A 119 -9.64 -9.13 3.67
CA LEU A 119 -9.40 -7.70 3.68
C LEU A 119 -8.21 -7.31 2.79
N LEU A 120 -7.09 -8.02 2.89
CA LEU A 120 -5.91 -7.79 2.04
C LEU A 120 -6.20 -8.00 0.55
N VAL A 121 -6.90 -9.08 0.19
CA VAL A 121 -7.26 -9.33 -1.21
C VAL A 121 -8.17 -8.23 -1.74
N PHE A 122 -9.16 -7.80 -0.96
CA PHE A 122 -10.12 -6.79 -1.37
C PHE A 122 -9.50 -5.40 -1.53
N THR A 123 -8.63 -5.01 -0.59
CA THR A 123 -7.89 -3.73 -0.64
C THR A 123 -6.95 -3.68 -1.85
N ASN A 124 -6.20 -4.74 -2.11
CA ASN A 124 -5.34 -4.83 -3.31
C ASN A 124 -6.15 -4.77 -4.61
N PHE A 125 -7.31 -5.43 -4.67
CA PHE A 125 -8.19 -5.38 -5.83
C PHE A 125 -8.69 -3.95 -6.11
N ILE A 126 -9.06 -3.20 -5.08
CA ILE A 126 -9.44 -1.79 -5.20
C ILE A 126 -8.28 -0.95 -5.73
N GLY A 127 -7.07 -1.19 -5.23
CA GLY A 127 -5.87 -0.53 -5.74
C GLY A 127 -5.66 -0.75 -7.24
N ILE A 128 -5.81 -1.99 -7.71
CA ILE A 128 -5.73 -2.33 -9.14
C ILE A 128 -6.80 -1.59 -9.95
N LEU A 129 -8.06 -1.63 -9.50
CA LEU A 129 -9.16 -0.96 -10.21
C LEU A 129 -8.90 0.53 -10.38
N ILE A 130 -8.39 1.18 -9.34
CA ILE A 130 -8.10 2.60 -9.36
C ILE A 130 -6.96 2.91 -10.32
N MET A 131 -5.91 2.10 -10.32
CA MET A 131 -4.82 2.24 -11.30
C MET A 131 -5.35 2.10 -12.74
N ILE A 132 -6.22 1.13 -13.00
CA ILE A 132 -6.85 0.95 -14.33
C ILE A 132 -7.65 2.18 -14.75
N ILE A 133 -8.37 2.81 -13.81
CA ILE A 133 -9.14 4.03 -14.06
C ILE A 133 -8.20 5.21 -14.33
N LEU A 134 -7.22 5.45 -13.46
CA LEU A 134 -6.29 6.59 -13.53
C LEU A 134 -5.39 6.56 -14.76
N PHE A 135 -5.03 5.37 -15.23
CA PHE A 135 -4.18 5.14 -16.39
C PHE A 135 -4.97 4.59 -17.59
N SER A 136 -6.29 4.81 -17.63
CA SER A 136 -7.15 4.30 -18.69
C SER A 136 -6.63 4.65 -20.10
N ASP A 137 -6.16 5.89 -20.28
CA ASP A 137 -5.70 6.40 -21.57
C ASP A 137 -4.33 5.82 -21.97
N GLU A 138 -3.42 5.67 -21.00
CA GLU A 138 -2.13 5.02 -21.22
C GLU A 138 -2.29 3.52 -21.49
N LEU A 139 -3.18 2.85 -20.76
CA LEU A 139 -3.40 1.41 -20.86
C LEU A 139 -4.16 1.03 -22.14
N LYS A 140 -5.02 1.90 -22.70
CA LYS A 140 -5.81 1.62 -23.91
C LYS A 140 -6.53 0.26 -23.82
N ASN A 141 -6.24 -0.66 -24.73
CA ASN A 141 -6.81 -2.01 -24.78
C ASN A 141 -6.09 -3.01 -23.85
N LYS A 142 -5.09 -2.56 -23.08
CA LYS A 142 -4.27 -3.38 -22.17
C LYS A 142 -4.77 -3.39 -20.72
N LYS A 143 -5.90 -2.75 -20.41
CA LYS A 143 -6.50 -2.69 -19.06
C LYS A 143 -6.70 -4.07 -18.44
N LEU A 144 -7.21 -5.03 -19.21
CA LEU A 144 -7.41 -6.41 -18.74
C LEU A 144 -6.07 -7.08 -18.39
N TYR A 145 -5.05 -6.90 -19.23
CA TYR A 145 -3.72 -7.44 -18.98
C TYR A 145 -3.06 -6.82 -17.75
N TYR A 146 -3.29 -5.52 -17.50
CA TYR A 146 -2.86 -4.86 -16.27
C TYR A 146 -3.50 -5.51 -15.04
N GLY A 147 -4.83 -5.70 -15.07
CA GLY A 147 -5.56 -6.36 -14.00
C GLY A 147 -5.07 -7.78 -13.74
N ILE A 148 -4.84 -8.57 -14.80
CA ILE A 148 -4.32 -9.94 -14.67
C ILE A 148 -2.90 -9.94 -14.12
N PHE A 149 -2.01 -9.08 -14.63
CA PHE A 149 -0.62 -9.03 -14.19
C PHE A 149 -0.51 -8.77 -12.69
N PHE A 150 -1.15 -7.70 -12.20
CA PHE A 150 -1.13 -7.37 -10.78
C PHE A 150 -1.96 -8.37 -9.95
N GLY A 151 -3.06 -8.89 -10.50
CA GLY A 151 -3.82 -9.97 -9.87
C GLY A 151 -2.96 -11.19 -9.61
N ILE A 152 -2.12 -11.60 -10.57
CA ILE A 152 -1.17 -12.71 -10.41
C ILE A 152 -0.11 -12.38 -9.35
N VAL A 153 0.49 -11.19 -9.40
CA VAL A 153 1.51 -10.76 -8.42
C VAL A 153 0.96 -10.85 -6.99
N TYR A 154 -0.24 -10.34 -6.74
CA TYR A 154 -0.87 -10.44 -5.42
C TYR A 154 -1.32 -11.87 -5.08
N SER A 155 -1.74 -12.66 -6.07
CA SER A 155 -2.12 -14.07 -5.84
C SER A 155 -0.91 -14.92 -5.46
N ILE A 156 0.26 -14.68 -6.06
CA ILE A 156 1.51 -15.37 -5.70
C ILE A 156 1.89 -15.01 -4.26
N ASN A 157 1.83 -13.72 -3.91
CA ASN A 157 2.09 -13.26 -2.55
C ASN A 157 1.13 -13.95 -1.55
N PHE A 158 -0.15 -14.09 -1.92
CA PHE A 158 -1.13 -14.83 -1.15
C PHE A 158 -0.77 -16.32 -0.98
N VAL A 159 -0.42 -17.02 -2.06
CA VAL A 159 -0.08 -18.45 -2.02
C VAL A 159 1.16 -18.70 -1.16
N ILE A 160 2.21 -17.91 -1.32
CA ILE A 160 3.45 -18.04 -0.53
C ILE A 160 3.15 -17.85 0.97
N HIS A 161 2.32 -16.86 1.32
CA HIS A 161 2.02 -16.59 2.73
C HIS A 161 1.09 -17.63 3.36
N TYR A 162 0.16 -18.21 2.58
CA TYR A 162 -0.83 -19.16 3.10
C TYR A 162 -0.30 -20.60 3.15
N PHE A 163 0.48 -21.02 2.15
CA PHE A 163 0.99 -22.40 2.03
C PHE A 163 2.48 -22.54 2.38
N GLY A 164 3.20 -21.43 2.60
CA GLY A 164 4.59 -21.43 3.07
C GLY A 164 4.73 -21.57 4.59
N LYS A 165 3.63 -21.81 5.31
CA LYS A 165 3.59 -22.26 6.70
C LYS A 165 3.26 -23.75 6.73
#